data_AF-A0A7V6U797-F1
#
_entry.id   AF-A0A7V6U797-F1
#
_cell.length_a   1.000
_cell.length_b   1.000
_cell.length_c   1.000
_cell.angle_alpha   90.00
_cell.angle_beta   90.00
_cell.angle_gamma   90.00
#
_symmetry.space_group_name_H-M   'P 1'
#
loop_
_entity.id
_entity.type
_entity.pdbx_description
1 polymer ?
#
loop_
_entity_poly.entity_id
_entity_poly.type
_entity_poly.pdbx_seq_one_letter_code
_entity_poly.pdbx_strand_id
1 'polypeptide(L)'
;MKLREDFSSGDVGCAILSGSGIVYTGVCIDLACGLGFCAEVSAIADMLKNGETRIIKLAVAFPEDRIGVPCGRCREMMIQIDKENMDTKIILGEDKEITLKELLPLHWLD
;
A
#
# COMPACT_ATOMS: atom_id res chain seq x y z
N MET A 1 -7.91 -19.04 2.67
CA MET A 1 -8.93 -18.48 1.73
C MET A 1 -9.11 -19.49 0.60
N LYS A 2 -10.33 -19.74 0.10
CA LYS A 2 -10.55 -20.77 -0.93
C LYS A 2 -10.60 -20.11 -2.32
N LEU A 3 -9.44 -19.93 -2.94
CA LEU A 3 -9.32 -19.59 -4.36
C LEU A 3 -9.24 -20.88 -5.20
N ARG A 4 -9.26 -20.73 -6.53
CA ARG A 4 -8.88 -21.81 -7.45
C ARG A 4 -7.41 -22.18 -7.23
N GLU A 5 -7.08 -23.45 -7.42
CA GLU A 5 -5.76 -24.04 -7.11
C GLU A 5 -4.55 -23.34 -7.76
N ASP A 6 -4.77 -22.65 -8.87
CA ASP A 6 -3.73 -21.94 -9.63
C ASP A 6 -3.40 -20.53 -9.09
N PHE A 7 -4.10 -20.04 -8.05
CA PHE A 7 -4.06 -18.65 -7.60
C PHE A 7 -3.92 -18.51 -6.08
N SER A 8 -3.37 -17.38 -5.63
CA SER A 8 -3.17 -17.08 -4.20
C SER A 8 -3.69 -15.70 -3.80
N SER A 9 -3.80 -15.50 -2.49
CA SER A 9 -4.20 -14.22 -1.89
C SER A 9 -3.77 -14.18 -0.43
N GLY A 10 -3.39 -12.99 0.04
CA GLY A 10 -3.04 -12.77 1.45
C GLY A 10 -1.63 -13.14 1.84
N ASP A 11 -0.74 -13.40 0.87
CA ASP A 11 0.69 -13.59 1.12
C ASP A 11 1.37 -12.28 1.53
N VAL A 12 0.86 -11.15 1.04
CA VAL A 12 1.27 -9.80 1.44
C VAL A 12 0.07 -9.08 2.05
N GLY A 13 0.30 -8.43 3.19
CA GLY A 13 -0.66 -7.58 3.88
C GLY A 13 -0.22 -6.11 3.91
N CYS A 14 -1.18 -5.20 4.00
CA CYS A 14 -0.93 -3.77 4.12
C CYS A 14 -1.84 -3.16 5.18
N ALA A 15 -1.30 -2.24 5.98
CA ALA A 15 -2.05 -1.38 6.88
C ALA A 15 -1.73 0.08 6.58
N ILE A 16 -2.78 0.90 6.45
CA ILE A 16 -2.72 2.33 6.16
C ILE A 16 -3.33 3.08 7.34
N LEU A 17 -2.60 4.06 7.89
CA LEU A 17 -3.15 5.06 8.80
C LEU A 17 -3.55 6.29 7.98
N SER A 18 -4.84 6.60 7.98
CA SER A 18 -5.37 7.74 7.22
C SER A 18 -5.23 9.07 7.95
N GLY A 19 -5.52 10.17 7.26
CA GLY A 19 -5.52 11.52 7.82
C GLY A 19 -6.52 11.72 8.97
N SER A 20 -7.60 10.93 9.01
CA SER A 20 -8.58 10.95 10.11
C SER A 20 -8.15 10.12 11.34
N GLY A 21 -7.05 9.38 11.24
CA GLY A 21 -6.58 8.45 12.27
C GLY A 21 -7.21 7.06 12.21
N ILE A 22 -7.95 6.74 11.14
CA ILE A 22 -8.52 5.41 10.92
C ILE A 22 -7.49 4.49 10.26
N VAL A 23 -7.49 3.21 10.64
CA VAL A 23 -6.63 2.19 10.03
C VAL A 23 -7.42 1.37 9.01
N TYR A 24 -6.95 1.38 7.76
CA TYR A 24 -7.46 0.58 6.67
C TYR A 24 -6.49 -0.55 6.33
N THR A 25 -7.01 -1.74 6.07
CA THR A 25 -6.18 -2.93 5.83
C THR A 25 -6.50 -3.57 4.50
N GLY A 26 -5.48 -4.17 3.89
CA GLY A 26 -5.61 -4.86 2.61
C GLY A 26 -4.72 -6.10 2.52
N VAL A 27 -5.08 -6.96 1.59
CA VAL A 27 -4.34 -8.18 1.21
C VAL A 27 -4.10 -8.20 -0.28
N CYS A 28 -3.02 -8.85 -0.72
CA CYS A 28 -2.77 -9.09 -2.14
C CYS A 28 -3.74 -10.14 -2.70
N ILE A 29 -3.91 -10.10 -4.02
CA ILE A 29 -4.48 -11.20 -4.80
C ILE A 29 -3.61 -11.43 -6.04
N ASP A 30 -3.20 -12.68 -6.22
CA ASP A 30 -2.32 -13.10 -7.30
C ASP A 30 -3.11 -13.98 -8.26
N LEU A 31 -3.51 -13.36 -9.38
CA LEU A 31 -4.32 -13.96 -10.44
C LEU A 31 -3.54 -14.00 -11.76
N ALA A 32 -4.08 -14.71 -12.75
CA ALA A 32 -3.53 -14.69 -14.09
C ALA A 32 -3.57 -13.28 -14.71
N CYS A 33 -2.52 -12.95 -15.47
CA CYS A 33 -2.37 -11.68 -16.19
C CYS A 33 -2.37 -10.47 -15.23
N GLY A 34 -2.74 -9.28 -15.72
CA GLY A 34 -2.78 -8.05 -14.93
C GLY A 34 -3.98 -7.91 -13.98
N LEU A 35 -4.73 -8.99 -13.71
CA LEU A 35 -5.91 -8.96 -12.84
C LEU A 35 -5.56 -8.94 -11.35
N GLY A 36 -4.35 -9.41 -11.00
CA GLY A 36 -3.85 -9.37 -9.63
C GLY A 36 -3.47 -7.96 -9.17
N PHE A 37 -3.57 -7.74 -7.86
CA PHE A 37 -3.17 -6.48 -7.24
C PHE A 37 -2.50 -6.67 -5.89
N CYS A 38 -1.64 -5.72 -5.55
CA CYS A 38 -0.89 -5.74 -4.30
C CYS A 38 -1.79 -5.34 -3.12
N ALA A 39 -1.36 -5.64 -1.91
CA ALA A 39 -2.12 -5.37 -0.69
C ALA A 39 -2.44 -3.88 -0.46
N GLU A 40 -1.56 -3.00 -0.92
CA GLU A 40 -1.75 -1.55 -0.84
C GLU A 40 -2.95 -1.11 -1.68
N VAL A 41 -3.19 -1.75 -2.84
CA VAL A 41 -4.32 -1.40 -3.71
C VAL A 41 -5.65 -1.71 -3.03
N SER A 42 -5.76 -2.85 -2.34
CA SER A 42 -6.98 -3.20 -1.60
C SER A 42 -7.17 -2.34 -0.36
N ALA A 43 -6.11 -2.02 0.38
CA ALA A 43 -6.17 -1.09 1.51
C ALA A 43 -6.61 0.32 1.08
N ILE A 44 -6.05 0.82 -0.03
CA ILE A 44 -6.44 2.11 -0.63
C ILE A 44 -7.89 2.06 -1.09
N ALA A 45 -8.34 0.99 -1.74
CA ALA A 45 -9.72 0.86 -2.17
C ALA A 45 -10.70 0.90 -0.99
N ASP A 46 -10.36 0.27 0.15
CA ASP A 46 -11.17 0.35 1.37
C ASP A 46 -11.18 1.77 1.97
N MET A 47 -10.04 2.45 2.00
CA MET A 47 -9.94 3.86 2.41
C MET A 47 -10.80 4.78 1.52
N LEU A 48 -10.71 4.62 0.20
CA LEU A 48 -11.49 5.40 -0.77
C LEU A 48 -12.99 5.15 -0.66
N LYS A 49 -13.41 3.90 -0.40
CA LYS A 49 -14.81 3.54 -0.13
C LYS A 49 -15.38 4.33 1.05
N ASN A 50 -14.53 4.68 2.03
CA ASN A 50 -14.90 5.48 3.19
C ASN A 50 -14.72 7.00 2.99
N GLY A 51 -14.37 7.45 1.76
CA GLY A 51 -14.25 8.86 1.42
C GLY A 51 -12.94 9.52 1.85
N GLU A 52 -11.91 8.73 2.17
CA GLU A 52 -10.59 9.23 2.56
C GLU A 52 -9.55 9.03 1.46
N THR A 53 -8.64 10.00 1.31
CA THR A 53 -7.56 9.99 0.32
C THR A 53 -6.17 10.15 0.93
N ARG A 54 -6.10 10.78 2.12
CA ARG A 54 -4.86 11.12 2.81
C ARG A 54 -4.30 9.93 3.58
N ILE A 55 -3.07 9.56 3.26
CA ILE A 55 -2.28 8.51 3.92
C ILE A 55 -1.19 9.19 4.76
N ILE A 56 -1.16 8.90 6.06
CA ILE A 56 -0.15 9.42 6.99
C ILE A 56 0.99 8.41 7.14
N LYS A 57 0.65 7.15 7.36
CA LYS A 57 1.61 6.05 7.46
C LYS A 57 1.11 4.80 6.74
N LEU A 58 2.04 3.98 6.29
CA LEU A 58 1.78 2.68 5.70
C LEU A 58 2.83 1.66 6.16
N ALA A 59 2.39 0.43 6.43
CA ALA A 59 3.24 -0.73 6.65
C ALA A 59 2.83 -1.86 5.68
N VAL A 60 3.81 -2.49 5.05
CA VAL A 60 3.60 -3.65 4.16
C VAL A 60 4.32 -4.86 4.76
N ALA A 61 3.55 -5.89 5.06
CA ALA A 61 4.02 -7.15 5.60
C ALA A 61 4.09 -8.21 4.48
N PHE A 62 5.26 -8.80 4.31
CA PHE A 62 5.56 -9.90 3.40
C PHE A 62 5.62 -11.22 4.17
N PRO A 63 5.68 -12.37 3.47
CA PRO A 63 5.94 -13.65 4.12
C PRO A 63 7.23 -13.62 4.95
N GLU A 64 7.33 -14.54 5.92
CA GLU A 64 8.48 -14.67 6.83
C GLU A 64 8.74 -13.42 7.70
N ASP A 65 7.65 -12.77 8.15
CA ASP A 65 7.67 -11.61 9.06
C ASP A 65 8.50 -10.42 8.55
N ARG A 66 8.65 -10.32 7.24
CA ARG A 66 9.41 -9.24 6.61
C ARG A 66 8.54 -8.01 6.40
N ILE A 67 9.03 -6.86 6.85
CA ILE A 67 8.46 -5.56 6.50
C ILE A 67 9.24 -4.96 5.33
N GLY A 68 8.54 -4.39 4.35
CA GLY A 68 9.19 -3.87 3.15
C GLY A 68 8.53 -2.64 2.55
N VAL A 69 9.06 -2.24 1.40
CA VAL A 69 8.58 -1.08 0.66
C VAL A 69 7.48 -1.46 -0.34
N PRO A 70 6.49 -0.59 -0.58
CA PRO A 70 5.49 -0.80 -1.62
C PRO A 70 6.11 -0.85 -3.01
N CYS A 71 5.46 -1.53 -3.95
CA CYS A 71 5.94 -1.59 -5.34
C CYS A 71 5.72 -0.25 -6.08
N GLY A 72 6.41 -0.04 -7.21
CA GLY A 72 6.32 1.21 -7.97
C GLY A 72 4.90 1.60 -8.40
N ARG A 73 4.06 0.62 -8.78
CA ARG A 73 2.65 0.83 -9.12
C ARG A 73 1.85 1.38 -7.93
N CYS A 74 2.07 0.82 -6.74
CA CYS A 74 1.37 1.25 -5.53
C CYS A 74 1.81 2.65 -5.09
N ARG A 75 3.12 2.93 -5.18
CA ARG A 75 3.66 4.27 -4.90
C ARG A 75 3.04 5.33 -5.81
N GLU A 76 2.97 5.02 -7.10
CA GLU A 76 2.34 5.91 -8.09
C GLU A 76 0.85 6.12 -7.78
N MET A 77 0.13 5.05 -7.46
CA MET A 77 -1.29 5.13 -7.07
C MET A 77 -1.50 6.04 -5.85
N MET A 78 -0.66 5.94 -4.82
CA MET A 78 -0.76 6.78 -3.61
C MET A 78 -0.68 8.28 -3.92
N ILE A 79 0.17 8.70 -4.87
CA ILE A 79 0.31 10.11 -5.25
C ILE A 79 -0.85 10.55 -6.14
N GLN A 80 -1.31 9.68 -7.06
CA GLN A 80 -2.40 10.03 -7.97
C GLN A 80 -3.75 10.18 -7.26
N ILE A 81 -3.96 9.49 -6.13
CA ILE A 81 -5.18 9.68 -5.32
C ILE A 81 -5.14 10.98 -4.50
N ASP A 82 -3.96 11.42 -4.08
CA ASP A 82 -3.76 12.62 -3.28
C ASP A 82 -2.30 13.07 -3.35
N LYS A 83 -2.06 14.29 -3.84
CA LYS A 83 -0.70 14.83 -3.98
C LYS A 83 0.01 14.95 -2.65
N GLU A 84 -0.72 15.18 -1.56
CA GLU A 84 -0.11 15.30 -0.24
C GLU A 84 0.52 13.99 0.24
N ASN A 85 0.12 12.83 -0.33
CA ASN A 85 0.66 11.52 0.03
C ASN A 85 2.15 11.37 -0.27
N MET A 86 2.78 12.32 -0.96
CA MET A 86 4.24 12.39 -1.07
C MET A 86 4.95 12.38 0.30
N ASP A 87 4.30 12.90 1.34
CA ASP A 87 4.81 12.91 2.73
C ASP A 87 4.48 11.64 3.54
N THR A 88 3.83 10.64 2.92
CA THR A 88 3.49 9.37 3.58
C THR A 88 4.74 8.71 4.15
N LYS A 89 4.67 8.27 5.42
CA LYS A 89 5.75 7.49 6.04
C LYS A 89 5.54 5.99 5.84
N ILE A 90 6.56 5.32 5.33
CA ILE A 90 6.59 3.89 5.08
C ILE A 90 7.40 3.24 6.18
N ILE A 91 6.74 2.41 6.98
CA ILE A 91 7.35 1.69 8.10
C ILE A 91 8.14 0.49 7.54
N LEU A 92 9.41 0.36 7.96
CA LEU A 92 10.35 -0.69 7.56
C LEU A 92 10.84 -1.54 8.76
N GLY A 93 10.31 -1.30 9.96
CA GLY A 93 10.69 -1.94 11.22
C GLY A 93 10.41 -1.03 12.40
N GLU A 94 10.70 -1.48 13.64
CA GLU A 94 10.38 -0.74 14.89
C GLU A 94 10.90 0.71 14.88
N ASP A 95 12.12 0.94 14.41
CA ASP A 95 12.77 2.26 14.44
C ASP A 95 13.18 2.76 13.04
N LYS A 96 12.55 2.23 11.99
CA LYS A 96 12.92 2.57 10.62
C LYS A 96 11.70 2.98 9.80
N GLU A 97 11.70 4.22 9.34
CA GLU A 97 10.71 4.77 8.42
C GLU A 97 11.42 5.46 7.26
N ILE A 98 10.78 5.48 6.09
CA ILE A 98 11.21 6.26 4.92
C ILE A 98 10.01 7.00 4.35
N THR A 99 10.19 8.18 3.77
CA THR A 99 9.07 8.89 3.12
C THR A 99 8.81 8.36 1.72
N LEU A 100 7.57 8.51 1.25
CA LEU A 100 7.24 8.18 -0.14
C LEU A 100 8.04 9.05 -1.13
N LYS A 101 8.30 10.31 -0.78
CA LYS A 101 9.18 11.23 -1.51
C LYS A 101 10.58 10.68 -1.76
N GLU A 102 11.18 10.04 -0.76
CA GLU A 102 12.50 9.42 -0.91
C GLU A 102 12.46 8.19 -1.83
N LEU A 103 11.32 7.51 -1.92
CA LEU A 103 11.10 6.35 -2.80
C LEU A 103 10.66 6.71 -4.22
N LEU A 104 10.25 7.95 -4.46
CA LEU A 104 9.85 8.50 -5.77
C LEU A 104 10.43 9.93 -5.94
N PRO A 105 11.76 10.07 -6.04
CA PRO A 105 12.37 11.37 -6.27
C PRO A 105 12.06 11.90 -7.67
N LEU A 106 11.91 13.22 -7.79
CA LEU A 106 11.65 13.92 -9.08
C LEU A 106 10.39 13.39 -9.77
N HIS A 107 9.27 13.37 -9.05
CA HIS A 107 8.02 12.86 -9.59
C HIS A 107 7.51 13.78 -10.71
N TRP A 108 6.80 13.22 -11.68
CA TRP A 108 6.38 13.95 -12.88
C TRP A 108 5.17 14.87 -12.65
N LEU A 109 4.50 14.75 -11.49
CA LEU A 109 3.40 15.64 -11.08
C LEU A 109 3.85 16.89 -10.30
N ASP A 110 5.16 17.02 -10.06
CA ASP A 110 5.81 18.17 -9.42
C ASP A 110 5.90 19.40 -10.35
#